data_AF-A0A2W1NQI7-F1
#
_entry.id   AF-A0A2W1NQI7-F1
#
_cell.length_a   1.000
_cell.length_b   1.000
_cell.length_c   1.000
_cell.angle_alpha   90.00
_cell.angle_beta   90.00
_cell.angle_gamma   90.00
#
_symmetry.space_group_name_H-M   'P 1'
#
loop_
_entity.id
_entity.type
_entity.pdbx_description
1 polymer ?
#
loop_
_entity_poly.entity_id
_entity_poly.type
_entity_poly.pdbx_seq_one_letter_code
_entity_poly.pdbx_strand_id
1 'polypeptide(L)'
;MASSFLFMTPPGTDIRLWLAHSVIITQHREWAWIFVGAAQRDELVRKMHLEVEENAQEKQDMGLITHKQHERERSIDELIKVEDISGKLWKGKKMYVFDPTSIRVMTPSKPGEGERITSMVKRTGAVAGVNGGGFGDPEGLGNGFAALGAIISGGEIIFTDQDGSIKQHIVGFTKDGTLVIGKYDMFELRDMGISEAASFYPRVIANGKPLPITDPSRAPRTAVGQKADGTVIFIIIDGRQAHSVGATLKEVQTLFLQEGAVNAGFLDGGASSEMVVGGELITKPSSRYGERRLPSAFLVYDRPEEVRALRVWDGIDKIDAGGAHDHPEFLQEQAEKKTKQKNNPTTPGKRETTAPDGPAVPSTGSSATKPAVTNKSSAETNKKESTAPKTVPTDASEEKSSTDAATQAPSGSKTVPAKPDGDDTTQNNDMKANTKPNAPLPGAPSTSSANIQDGGSPTSGGSTVQMRDTSTPAAPKQAAPLTPGTPAAPTVPAAPGSVGN
;
A
#
# COMPACT_ATOMS: atom_id res chain seq x y z
N MET A 1 7.75 -29.78 -22.49
CA MET A 1 6.57 -28.96 -22.89
C MET A 1 6.36 -27.79 -21.95
N ALA A 2 5.44 -27.81 -20.98
CA ALA A 2 5.05 -26.61 -20.21
C ALA A 2 6.21 -25.86 -19.52
N SER A 3 7.10 -26.57 -18.80
CA SER A 3 8.29 -25.95 -18.19
C SER A 3 9.23 -25.34 -19.23
N SER A 4 9.46 -26.05 -20.34
CA SER A 4 10.27 -25.56 -21.48
C SER A 4 9.74 -24.23 -22.03
N PHE A 5 8.43 -24.05 -22.15
CA PHE A 5 7.83 -22.78 -22.57
C PHE A 5 8.16 -21.64 -21.60
N LEU A 6 7.98 -21.87 -20.29
CA LEU A 6 8.21 -20.84 -19.27
C LEU A 6 9.68 -20.38 -19.19
N PHE A 7 10.64 -21.28 -19.34
CA PHE A 7 12.07 -20.97 -19.16
C PHE A 7 12.85 -20.71 -20.45
N MET A 8 12.34 -21.12 -21.62
CA MET A 8 13.08 -21.05 -22.90
C MET A 8 12.41 -20.14 -23.95
N THR A 9 11.41 -19.33 -23.56
CA THR A 9 10.77 -18.34 -24.45
C THR A 9 10.69 -16.95 -23.79
N PRO A 10 10.63 -15.86 -24.58
CA PRO A 10 10.40 -14.52 -24.03
C PRO A 10 9.05 -14.40 -23.29
N PRO A 11 7.88 -14.80 -23.85
CA PRO A 11 6.60 -14.70 -23.13
C PRO A 11 6.57 -15.54 -21.84
N GLY A 12 7.24 -16.69 -21.81
CA GLY A 12 7.41 -17.47 -20.59
C GLY A 12 8.24 -16.75 -19.53
N THR A 13 9.23 -15.97 -19.95
CA THR A 13 10.07 -15.15 -19.06
C THR A 13 9.32 -13.93 -18.55
N ASP A 14 8.51 -13.28 -19.39
CA ASP A 14 7.64 -12.17 -18.98
C ASP A 14 6.62 -12.61 -17.92
N ILE A 15 6.03 -13.80 -18.08
CA ILE A 15 5.15 -14.42 -17.07
C ILE A 15 5.89 -14.68 -15.76
N ARG A 16 7.11 -15.22 -15.80
CA ARG A 16 7.92 -15.47 -14.59
C ARG A 16 8.34 -14.17 -13.89
N LEU A 17 8.69 -13.12 -14.64
CA LEU A 17 8.98 -11.79 -14.10
C LEU A 17 7.74 -11.17 -13.44
N TRP A 18 6.58 -11.23 -14.09
CA TRP A 18 5.32 -10.73 -13.53
C TRP A 18 4.91 -11.45 -12.24
N LEU A 19 5.09 -12.78 -12.18
CA LEU A 19 4.89 -13.58 -10.96
C LEU A 19 5.88 -13.20 -9.86
N ALA A 20 7.17 -12.99 -10.18
CA ALA A 20 8.18 -12.54 -9.23
C ALA A 20 7.84 -11.15 -8.65
N HIS A 21 7.50 -10.17 -9.49
CA HIS A 21 7.04 -8.84 -9.05
C HIS A 21 5.84 -8.93 -8.10
N SER A 22 4.85 -9.77 -8.44
CA SER A 22 3.64 -9.98 -7.64
C SER A 22 3.90 -10.58 -6.25
N VAL A 23 5.04 -11.25 -6.05
CA VAL A 23 5.51 -11.77 -4.75
C VAL A 23 6.45 -10.79 -4.05
N ILE A 24 7.27 -10.03 -4.79
CA ILE A 24 8.22 -9.04 -4.25
C ILE A 24 7.52 -7.92 -3.46
N ILE A 25 6.34 -7.51 -3.91
CA ILE A 25 5.48 -6.53 -3.19
C ILE A 25 4.71 -7.12 -2.00
N THR A 26 5.15 -8.25 -1.45
CA THR A 26 4.59 -8.86 -0.24
C THR A 26 5.64 -8.92 0.88
N GLN A 27 5.28 -9.49 2.04
CA GLN A 27 6.26 -9.79 3.07
C GLN A 27 7.11 -11.04 2.73
N HIS A 28 6.61 -11.93 1.86
CA HIS A 28 7.29 -13.15 1.39
C HIS A 28 8.13 -12.95 0.11
N ARG A 29 8.74 -11.76 -0.02
CA ARG A 29 9.49 -11.34 -1.22
C ARG A 29 10.66 -12.26 -1.57
N GLU A 30 11.20 -12.95 -0.57
CA GLU A 30 12.24 -13.96 -0.73
C GLU A 30 11.78 -15.09 -1.67
N TRP A 31 10.53 -15.58 -1.57
CA TRP A 31 9.98 -16.69 -2.38
C TRP A 31 9.92 -16.41 -3.89
N ALA A 32 10.03 -15.15 -4.32
CA ALA A 32 10.10 -14.82 -5.74
C ALA A 32 11.28 -15.50 -6.48
N TRP A 33 12.28 -16.01 -5.75
CA TRP A 33 13.37 -16.84 -6.30
C TRP A 33 12.86 -18.04 -7.10
N ILE A 34 11.68 -18.59 -6.77
CA ILE A 34 11.09 -19.75 -7.42
C ILE A 34 10.80 -19.48 -8.92
N PHE A 35 10.50 -18.23 -9.29
CA PHE A 35 10.17 -17.87 -10.67
C PHE A 35 11.40 -17.40 -11.48
N VAL A 36 12.32 -16.68 -10.84
CA VAL A 36 13.40 -15.96 -11.55
C VAL A 36 14.83 -16.31 -11.09
N GLY A 37 14.99 -17.14 -10.06
CA GLY A 37 16.27 -17.42 -9.42
C GLY A 37 16.66 -16.35 -8.38
N ALA A 38 17.57 -16.71 -7.47
CA ALA A 38 17.96 -15.85 -6.35
C ALA A 38 18.51 -14.49 -6.81
N ALA A 39 19.55 -14.46 -7.66
CA ALA A 39 20.19 -13.23 -8.09
C ALA A 39 19.24 -12.23 -8.80
N GLN A 40 18.30 -12.72 -9.61
CA GLN A 40 17.30 -11.86 -10.24
C GLN A 40 16.25 -11.37 -9.23
N ARG A 41 15.85 -12.19 -8.26
CA ARG A 41 15.00 -11.78 -7.12
C ARG A 41 15.68 -10.70 -6.29
N ASP A 42 16.97 -10.86 -5.99
CA ASP A 42 17.78 -9.89 -5.26
C ASP A 42 17.89 -8.55 -6.02
N GLU A 43 18.16 -8.59 -7.32
CA GLU A 43 18.23 -7.40 -8.17
C GLU A 43 16.87 -6.68 -8.31
N LEU A 44 15.76 -7.41 -8.43
CA LEU A 44 14.42 -6.81 -8.49
C LEU A 44 14.02 -6.16 -7.16
N VAL A 45 14.32 -6.80 -6.01
CA VAL A 45 14.11 -6.20 -4.68
C VAL A 45 14.99 -4.95 -4.50
N ARG A 46 16.26 -5.00 -4.93
CA ARG A 46 17.18 -3.86 -4.89
C ARG A 46 16.67 -2.68 -5.72
N LYS A 47 16.18 -2.92 -6.94
CA LYS A 47 15.57 -1.88 -7.79
C LYS A 47 14.32 -1.27 -7.16
N MET A 48 13.43 -2.09 -6.60
CA MET A 48 12.24 -1.61 -5.88
C MET A 48 12.63 -0.67 -4.73
N HIS A 49 13.61 -1.05 -3.91
CA HIS A 49 14.07 -0.19 -2.82
C HIS A 49 14.74 1.10 -3.31
N LEU A 50 15.53 1.06 -4.39
CA LEU A 50 16.12 2.29 -4.96
C LEU A 50 15.05 3.24 -5.54
N GLU A 51 14.06 2.73 -6.28
CA GLU A 51 12.95 3.54 -6.78
C GLU A 51 12.16 4.20 -5.64
N VAL A 52 11.92 3.46 -4.54
CA VAL A 52 11.29 3.97 -3.31
C VAL A 52 12.12 5.09 -2.64
N GLU A 53 13.44 4.91 -2.54
CA GLU A 53 14.36 5.89 -1.93
C GLU A 53 14.53 7.14 -2.81
N GLU A 54 14.67 6.98 -4.13
CA GLU A 54 14.79 8.08 -5.10
C GLU A 54 13.51 8.92 -5.16
N ASN A 55 12.33 8.27 -5.21
CA ASN A 55 11.02 8.93 -5.16
C ASN A 55 10.74 9.69 -3.86
N ALA A 56 11.53 9.48 -2.81
CA ALA A 56 11.42 10.19 -1.54
C ALA A 56 12.38 11.39 -1.40
N GLN A 57 13.29 11.63 -2.36
CA GLN A 57 14.30 12.71 -2.26
C GLN A 57 13.76 14.12 -2.59
N GLU A 58 12.76 14.26 -3.47
CA GLU A 58 12.22 15.60 -3.81
C GLU A 58 11.53 16.20 -2.58
N LYS A 59 12.09 17.26 -2.00
CA LYS A 59 11.45 17.97 -0.88
C LYS A 59 10.04 18.41 -1.27
N GLN A 60 9.09 18.15 -0.38
CA GLN A 60 7.71 18.54 -0.62
C GLN A 60 7.54 20.05 -0.47
N ASP A 61 6.89 20.67 -1.46
CA ASP A 61 6.44 22.05 -1.36
C ASP A 61 5.13 22.09 -0.56
N MET A 62 5.22 22.64 0.64
CA MET A 62 4.10 22.79 1.57
C MET A 62 3.18 23.96 1.16
N GLY A 63 3.66 24.90 0.34
CA GLY A 63 2.89 26.06 -0.13
C GLY A 63 1.85 25.75 -1.21
N LEU A 64 1.78 24.50 -1.69
CA LEU A 64 0.82 24.06 -2.69
C LEU A 64 -0.59 23.80 -2.14
N ILE A 65 -0.78 23.84 -0.81
CA ILE A 65 -2.07 23.55 -0.16
C ILE A 65 -2.73 24.85 0.30
N THR A 66 -3.96 25.08 -0.18
CA THR A 66 -4.82 26.17 0.27
C THR A 66 -5.57 25.74 1.52
N HIS A 67 -5.02 26.07 2.68
CA HIS A 67 -5.68 25.84 3.97
C HIS A 67 -6.97 26.67 4.06
N LYS A 68 -8.03 26.05 4.57
CA LYS A 68 -9.34 26.67 4.80
C LYS A 68 -9.68 26.58 6.29
N GLN A 69 -10.41 27.56 6.80
CA GLN A 69 -11.13 27.38 8.05
C GLN A 69 -12.33 26.49 7.78
N HIS A 70 -12.53 25.49 8.62
CA HIS A 70 -13.63 24.54 8.52
C HIS A 70 -14.51 24.66 9.76
N GLU A 71 -15.82 24.73 9.52
CA GLU A 71 -16.82 24.69 10.59
C GLU A 71 -16.82 23.30 11.27
N ARG A 72 -17.54 23.19 12.38
CA ARG A 72 -17.72 21.98 13.20
C ARG A 72 -19.22 21.74 13.37
N GLU A 73 -19.60 20.58 13.92
CA GLU A 73 -21.00 20.12 14.02
C GLU A 73 -21.65 19.85 12.65
N ARG A 74 -20.85 19.40 11.68
CA ARG A 74 -21.27 19.14 10.30
C ARG A 74 -22.00 17.81 10.14
N SER A 75 -22.77 17.69 9.06
CA SER A 75 -23.24 16.39 8.58
C SER A 75 -22.11 15.55 8.00
N ILE A 76 -22.31 14.23 7.91
CA ILE A 76 -21.33 13.30 7.34
C ILE A 76 -21.04 13.64 5.86
N ASP A 77 -22.07 14.03 5.10
CA ASP A 77 -21.96 14.33 3.65
C ASP A 77 -21.19 15.63 3.35
N GLU A 78 -21.11 16.55 4.33
CA GLU A 78 -20.28 17.76 4.25
C GLU A 78 -18.80 17.49 4.61
N LEU A 79 -18.54 16.40 5.34
CA LEU A 79 -17.20 16.03 5.79
C LEU A 79 -16.52 15.02 4.84
N ILE A 80 -17.27 14.03 4.36
CA ILE A 80 -16.79 12.99 3.45
C ILE A 80 -17.75 12.74 2.28
N LYS A 81 -17.21 12.21 1.18
CA LYS A 81 -18.01 11.64 0.08
C LYS A 81 -17.35 10.38 -0.44
N VAL A 82 -18.10 9.30 -0.59
CA VAL A 82 -17.59 8.03 -1.13
C VAL A 82 -18.18 7.73 -2.50
N GLU A 83 -17.34 7.30 -3.43
CA GLU A 83 -17.71 6.90 -4.79
C GLU A 83 -17.13 5.53 -5.14
N ASP A 84 -17.92 4.69 -5.82
CA ASP A 84 -17.44 3.46 -6.44
C ASP A 84 -16.57 3.76 -7.66
N ILE A 85 -15.42 3.09 -7.76
CA ILE A 85 -14.48 3.21 -8.87
C ILE A 85 -14.10 1.84 -9.43
N SER A 86 -13.85 1.79 -10.74
CA SER A 86 -13.38 0.56 -11.39
C SER A 86 -12.54 0.83 -12.63
N GLY A 87 -11.68 -0.14 -12.94
CA GLY A 87 -10.95 -0.24 -14.19
C GLY A 87 -11.06 -1.64 -14.77
N LYS A 88 -10.38 -1.92 -15.89
CA LYS A 88 -10.51 -3.18 -16.64
C LYS A 88 -10.31 -4.46 -15.81
N LEU A 89 -9.47 -4.40 -14.77
CA LEU A 89 -9.07 -5.55 -13.96
C LEU A 89 -9.25 -5.32 -12.44
N TRP A 90 -9.84 -4.20 -12.04
CA TRP A 90 -9.93 -3.82 -10.62
C TRP A 90 -11.22 -3.07 -10.28
N LYS A 91 -11.65 -3.20 -9.03
CA LYS A 91 -12.75 -2.46 -8.41
C LYS A 91 -12.31 -1.91 -7.06
N GLY A 92 -12.94 -0.84 -6.61
CA GLY A 92 -12.62 -0.21 -5.34
C GLY A 92 -13.54 0.97 -5.04
N LYS A 93 -13.16 1.75 -4.04
CA LYS A 93 -13.83 2.98 -3.64
C LYS A 93 -12.81 4.10 -3.46
N LYS A 94 -13.22 5.33 -3.77
CA LYS A 94 -12.53 6.54 -3.31
C LYS A 94 -13.37 7.26 -2.26
N MET A 95 -12.72 7.77 -1.23
CA MET A 95 -13.32 8.63 -0.21
C MET A 95 -12.64 9.99 -0.27
N TYR A 96 -13.40 11.02 -0.61
CA TYR A 96 -13.02 12.41 -0.35
C TYR A 96 -13.18 12.70 1.14
N VAL A 97 -12.25 13.46 1.70
CA VAL A 97 -12.37 14.11 3.01
C VAL A 97 -12.12 15.60 2.77
N PHE A 98 -13.15 16.42 3.00
CA PHE A 98 -13.14 17.84 2.60
C PHE A 98 -12.43 18.76 3.58
N ASP A 99 -12.29 18.32 4.83
CA ASP A 99 -11.49 18.96 5.88
C ASP A 99 -10.36 18.00 6.31
N PRO A 100 -9.09 18.24 5.92
CA PRO A 100 -7.99 17.37 6.35
C PRO A 100 -7.72 17.40 7.86
N THR A 101 -8.14 18.43 8.60
CA THR A 101 -7.94 18.52 10.06
C THR A 101 -8.82 17.56 10.85
N SER A 102 -9.85 16.97 10.21
CA SER A 102 -10.71 15.91 10.75
C SER A 102 -10.03 14.56 10.93
N ILE A 103 -8.87 14.37 10.30
CA ILE A 103 -8.16 13.09 10.23
C ILE A 103 -7.36 12.89 11.52
N ARG A 104 -7.39 11.67 12.04
CA ARG A 104 -6.62 11.18 13.19
C ARG A 104 -6.04 9.81 12.88
N VAL A 105 -4.78 9.56 13.23
CA VAL A 105 -4.25 8.20 13.28
C VAL A 105 -4.60 7.59 14.63
N MET A 106 -5.25 6.43 14.60
CA MET A 106 -5.75 5.73 15.80
C MET A 106 -5.17 4.33 15.92
N THR A 107 -5.10 3.85 17.16
CA THR A 107 -4.37 2.66 17.59
C THR A 107 -5.31 1.67 18.33
N PRO A 108 -4.87 0.40 18.54
CA PRO A 108 -5.66 -0.60 19.25
C PRO A 108 -6.12 -0.18 20.65
N SER A 109 -7.22 -0.77 21.09
CA SER A 109 -7.84 -0.58 22.42
C SER A 109 -7.00 -1.07 23.59
N LYS A 110 -6.04 -1.96 23.34
CA LYS A 110 -5.23 -2.65 24.36
C LYS A 110 -3.91 -3.14 23.76
N PRO A 111 -2.89 -3.43 24.58
CA PRO A 111 -1.67 -4.10 24.12
C PRO A 111 -1.91 -5.54 23.61
N GLY A 112 -1.00 -6.03 22.77
CA GLY A 112 -0.84 -7.44 22.42
C GLY A 112 -1.61 -7.95 21.19
N GLU A 113 -2.57 -7.20 20.66
CA GLU A 113 -3.25 -7.51 19.40
C GLU A 113 -3.57 -6.24 18.61
N GLY A 114 -3.59 -6.33 17.29
CA GLY A 114 -4.16 -5.28 16.43
C GLY A 114 -5.69 -5.25 16.53
N GLU A 115 -6.29 -4.11 16.20
CA GLU A 115 -7.75 -3.94 16.20
C GLU A 115 -8.28 -3.86 14.76
N ARG A 116 -9.54 -4.26 14.54
CA ARG A 116 -10.26 -4.12 13.27
C ARG A 116 -10.74 -2.68 13.09
N ILE A 117 -10.73 -2.14 11.87
CA ILE A 117 -11.09 -0.73 11.64
C ILE A 117 -12.57 -0.46 11.97
N THR A 118 -13.48 -1.39 11.70
CA THR A 118 -14.88 -1.33 12.15
C THR A 118 -15.01 -1.25 13.66
N SER A 119 -14.12 -1.91 14.41
CA SER A 119 -14.05 -1.81 15.87
C SER A 119 -13.53 -0.44 16.30
N MET A 120 -12.41 0.02 15.73
CA MET A 120 -11.86 1.35 16.06
C MET A 120 -12.88 2.46 15.77
N VAL A 121 -13.50 2.46 14.58
CA VAL A 121 -14.52 3.42 14.16
C VAL A 121 -15.69 3.44 15.13
N LYS A 122 -16.29 2.28 15.42
CA LYS A 122 -17.43 2.16 16.37
C LYS A 122 -17.07 2.56 17.80
N ARG A 123 -15.89 2.18 18.29
CA ARG A 123 -15.42 2.45 19.66
C ARG A 123 -15.10 3.93 19.91
N THR A 124 -14.72 4.66 18.86
CA THR A 124 -14.24 6.05 18.96
C THR A 124 -15.24 7.08 18.44
N GLY A 125 -16.31 6.67 17.74
CA GLY A 125 -17.28 7.60 17.15
C GLY A 125 -16.79 8.24 15.84
N ALA A 126 -15.86 7.61 15.12
CA ALA A 126 -15.44 8.09 13.80
C ALA A 126 -16.58 7.93 12.77
N VAL A 127 -16.63 8.82 11.77
CA VAL A 127 -17.60 8.69 10.66
C VAL A 127 -17.12 7.70 9.60
N ALA A 128 -15.80 7.58 9.42
CA ALA A 128 -15.15 6.68 8.47
C ALA A 128 -13.71 6.34 8.88
N GLY A 129 -13.13 5.34 8.21
CA GLY A 129 -11.76 4.88 8.45
C GLY A 129 -11.14 4.08 7.31
N VAL A 130 -9.82 4.15 7.20
CA VAL A 130 -8.99 3.35 6.29
C VAL A 130 -7.72 2.87 6.99
N ASN A 131 -7.09 1.81 6.48
CA ASN A 131 -5.89 1.25 7.12
C ASN A 131 -4.68 2.18 7.05
N GLY A 132 -3.80 2.07 8.07
CA GLY A 132 -2.61 2.89 8.23
C GLY A 132 -1.33 2.28 7.66
N GLY A 133 -0.26 2.40 8.45
CA GLY A 133 1.10 2.01 8.08
C GLY A 133 1.40 0.51 8.19
N GLY A 134 2.65 0.17 7.90
CA GLY A 134 3.13 -1.21 7.83
C GLY A 134 3.22 -1.89 9.20
N PHE A 135 3.21 -3.22 9.19
CA PHE A 135 3.36 -4.05 10.39
C PHE A 135 3.99 -5.41 10.04
N GLY A 136 4.61 -6.08 11.01
CA GLY A 136 5.14 -7.44 10.87
C GLY A 136 4.02 -8.47 10.76
N ASP A 137 3.95 -9.18 9.64
CA ASP A 137 2.85 -10.11 9.31
C ASP A 137 3.38 -11.54 9.02
N PRO A 138 3.91 -12.25 10.03
CA PRO A 138 4.43 -13.60 9.85
C PRO A 138 3.38 -14.55 9.27
N GLU A 139 3.76 -15.22 8.18
CA GLU A 139 2.92 -16.14 7.39
C GLU A 139 1.61 -15.55 6.83
N GLY A 140 1.44 -14.22 6.83
CA GLY A 140 0.16 -13.57 6.52
C GLY A 140 -0.90 -13.74 7.61
N LEU A 141 -0.46 -14.11 8.83
CA LEU A 141 -1.28 -14.52 9.98
C LEU A 141 -0.86 -13.79 11.26
N GLY A 142 -0.15 -12.66 11.14
CA GLY A 142 0.28 -11.86 12.28
C GLY A 142 -0.88 -11.29 13.10
N ASN A 143 -0.63 -11.09 14.39
CA ASN A 143 -1.61 -10.58 15.37
C ASN A 143 -2.05 -9.12 15.13
N GLY A 144 -1.38 -8.40 14.23
CA GLY A 144 -1.65 -7.00 13.90
C GLY A 144 -1.07 -5.98 14.88
N PHE A 145 -0.23 -6.38 15.84
CA PHE A 145 0.28 -5.51 16.90
C PHE A 145 1.71 -5.00 16.68
N ALA A 146 2.51 -5.71 15.87
CA ALA A 146 3.89 -5.36 15.55
C ALA A 146 3.98 -4.28 14.46
N ALA A 147 3.66 -3.02 14.80
CA ALA A 147 3.86 -1.87 13.93
C ALA A 147 5.32 -1.76 13.43
N LEU A 148 5.50 -1.18 12.23
CA LEU A 148 6.81 -0.90 11.63
C LEU A 148 7.00 0.60 11.38
N GLY A 149 8.23 1.08 11.52
CA GLY A 149 8.56 2.51 11.50
C GLY A 149 7.93 3.23 12.68
N ALA A 150 7.40 4.44 12.45
CA ALA A 150 6.72 5.29 13.42
C ALA A 150 5.20 5.41 13.23
N ILE A 151 4.49 5.63 14.34
CA ILE A 151 3.09 6.06 14.44
C ILE A 151 3.03 7.35 15.27
N ILE A 152 2.39 8.39 14.75
CA ILE A 152 2.20 9.69 15.41
C ILE A 152 0.70 10.01 15.43
N SER A 153 0.20 10.52 16.57
CA SER A 153 -1.21 10.93 16.73
C SER A 153 -1.29 12.16 17.64
N GLY A 154 -2.07 13.18 17.27
CA GLY A 154 -2.16 14.45 18.01
C GLY A 154 -0.86 15.27 18.08
N GLY A 155 0.18 14.87 17.35
CA GLY A 155 1.55 15.40 17.45
C GLY A 155 2.42 14.68 18.49
N GLU A 156 1.91 13.64 19.15
CA GLU A 156 2.71 12.74 19.99
C GLU A 156 3.20 11.53 19.19
N ILE A 157 4.47 11.15 19.36
CA ILE A 157 4.97 9.85 18.88
C ILE A 157 4.38 8.78 19.79
N ILE A 158 3.50 7.94 19.23
CA ILE A 158 2.82 6.85 19.95
C ILE A 158 3.67 5.56 19.90
N PHE A 159 4.41 5.38 18.82
CA PHE A 159 5.33 4.26 18.60
C PHE A 159 6.43 4.66 17.61
N THR A 160 7.65 4.12 17.78
CA THR A 160 8.63 3.99 16.69
C THR A 160 9.57 2.80 16.93
N ASP A 161 10.00 2.12 15.86
CA ASP A 161 10.99 1.03 15.91
C ASP A 161 12.44 1.47 15.61
N GLN A 162 12.68 2.77 15.36
CA GLN A 162 14.02 3.35 15.12
C GLN A 162 14.35 4.46 16.13
N ASP A 163 15.64 4.84 16.19
CA ASP A 163 16.03 6.10 16.81
C ASP A 163 15.44 7.31 16.04
N GLY A 164 15.13 8.39 16.76
CA GLY A 164 14.47 9.57 16.21
C GLY A 164 15.25 10.31 15.12
N SER A 165 16.57 10.12 15.02
CA SER A 165 17.42 10.65 13.93
C SER A 165 17.42 9.81 12.65
N ILE A 166 16.89 8.58 12.69
CA ILE A 166 16.83 7.69 11.53
C ILE A 166 15.61 8.07 10.68
N LYS A 167 15.89 8.56 9.47
CA LYS A 167 14.86 8.96 8.50
C LYS A 167 14.03 7.76 8.03
N GLN A 168 12.72 7.83 8.23
CA GLN A 168 11.73 6.80 7.93
C GLN A 168 10.80 7.26 6.80
N HIS A 169 10.21 6.33 6.03
CA HIS A 169 9.19 6.68 5.03
C HIS A 169 7.85 6.92 5.73
N ILE A 170 7.30 8.12 5.57
CA ILE A 170 6.14 8.61 6.28
C ILE A 170 5.02 8.95 5.31
N VAL A 171 3.80 8.63 5.72
CA VAL A 171 2.56 9.23 5.22
C VAL A 171 1.83 9.83 6.42
N GLY A 172 1.50 11.12 6.38
CA GLY A 172 0.87 11.80 7.51
C GLY A 172 0.31 13.18 7.17
N PHE A 173 -0.22 13.87 8.18
CA PHE A 173 -0.81 15.19 8.08
C PHE A 173 -0.22 16.13 9.13
N THR A 174 0.03 17.38 8.75
CA THR A 174 0.33 18.49 9.66
C THR A 174 -0.92 18.99 10.38
N LYS A 175 -0.73 19.78 11.45
CA LYS A 175 -1.81 20.32 12.29
C LYS A 175 -2.83 21.21 11.54
N ASP A 176 -2.41 21.80 10.43
CA ASP A 176 -3.22 22.58 9.50
C ASP A 176 -3.75 21.76 8.31
N GLY A 177 -3.40 20.47 8.23
CA GLY A 177 -3.97 19.50 7.30
C GLY A 177 -3.20 19.26 6.01
N THR A 178 -1.94 19.70 5.86
CA THR A 178 -1.13 19.33 4.68
C THR A 178 -0.65 17.88 4.78
N LEU A 179 -0.95 17.09 3.76
CA LEU A 179 -0.50 15.71 3.56
C LEU A 179 1.02 15.69 3.29
N VAL A 180 1.79 15.17 4.23
CA VAL A 180 3.25 14.97 4.13
C VAL A 180 3.54 13.54 3.68
N ILE A 181 4.26 13.41 2.55
CA ILE A 181 4.76 12.11 2.07
C ILE A 181 6.22 12.23 1.66
N GLY A 182 7.06 11.31 2.13
CA GLY A 182 8.51 11.29 1.85
C GLY A 182 9.29 10.60 2.96
N LYS A 183 10.62 10.80 2.98
CA LYS A 183 11.52 10.16 3.95
C LYS A 183 12.13 11.19 4.90
N TYR A 184 11.67 11.19 6.15
CA TYR A 184 11.95 12.23 7.15
C TYR A 184 12.34 11.62 8.50
N ASP A 185 13.14 12.36 9.28
CA ASP A 185 13.42 12.03 10.68
C ASP A 185 12.41 12.70 11.63
N MET A 186 12.41 12.32 12.91
CA MET A 186 11.41 12.82 13.88
C MET A 186 11.58 14.31 14.20
N PHE A 187 12.75 14.90 13.95
CA PHE A 187 12.99 16.32 14.15
C PHE A 187 12.41 17.13 12.98
N GLU A 188 12.67 16.71 11.75
CA GLU A 188 12.04 17.29 10.56
C GLU A 188 10.51 17.24 10.63
N LEU A 189 9.93 16.09 11.00
CA LEU A 189 8.47 15.94 11.11
C LEU A 189 7.86 16.88 12.16
N ARG A 190 8.53 17.01 13.33
CA ARG A 190 8.12 17.94 14.39
C ARG A 190 8.19 19.39 13.92
N ASP A 191 9.25 19.75 13.22
CA ASP A 191 9.50 21.13 12.76
C ASP A 191 8.62 21.51 11.55
N MET A 192 8.17 20.52 10.77
CA MET A 192 7.08 20.63 9.80
C MET A 192 5.69 20.69 10.44
N GLY A 193 5.56 20.52 11.77
CA GLY A 193 4.30 20.60 12.48
C GLY A 193 3.36 19.41 12.28
N ILE A 194 3.91 18.19 12.10
CA ILE A 194 3.12 16.95 12.00
C ILE A 194 2.16 16.79 13.20
N SER A 195 0.98 16.24 12.96
CA SER A 195 0.05 15.76 13.99
C SER A 195 -0.24 14.27 13.88
N GLU A 196 -0.46 13.77 12.67
CA GLU A 196 -0.93 12.42 12.43
C GLU A 196 0.01 11.74 11.43
N ALA A 197 0.52 10.55 11.71
CA ALA A 197 1.37 9.83 10.76
C ALA A 197 1.40 8.32 10.99
N ALA A 198 1.62 7.58 9.91
CA ALA A 198 2.01 6.18 9.96
C ALA A 198 3.06 5.90 8.86
N SER A 199 3.96 4.94 9.10
CA SER A 199 5.07 4.69 8.19
C SER A 199 4.69 3.74 7.05
N PHE A 200 4.80 4.22 5.81
CA PHE A 200 4.63 3.42 4.60
C PHE A 200 5.21 4.09 3.34
N TYR A 201 5.27 3.35 2.23
CA TYR A 201 5.86 3.73 0.95
C TYR A 201 5.15 3.03 -0.23
N PRO A 202 5.30 3.46 -1.50
CA PRO A 202 6.05 4.63 -1.98
C PRO A 202 5.23 5.93 -2.03
N ARG A 203 5.95 7.05 -2.17
CA ARG A 203 5.41 8.26 -2.80
C ARG A 203 5.32 8.04 -4.32
N VAL A 204 4.25 8.54 -4.95
CA VAL A 204 4.07 8.47 -6.41
C VAL A 204 3.73 9.80 -7.08
N ILE A 205 3.33 10.83 -6.33
CA ILE A 205 3.23 12.20 -6.85
C ILE A 205 4.00 13.12 -5.90
N ALA A 206 4.85 13.96 -6.48
CA ALA A 206 5.57 15.03 -5.80
C ALA A 206 5.27 16.36 -6.47
N ASN A 207 4.77 17.33 -5.71
CA ASN A 207 4.65 18.73 -6.14
C ASN A 207 3.94 18.91 -7.50
N GLY A 208 2.84 18.17 -7.70
CA GLY A 208 2.03 18.13 -8.93
C GLY A 208 2.57 17.22 -10.05
N LYS A 209 3.72 16.58 -9.86
CA LYS A 209 4.41 15.78 -10.90
C LYS A 209 4.32 14.27 -10.62
N PRO A 210 4.06 13.43 -11.63
CA PRO A 210 4.15 11.98 -11.48
C PRO A 210 5.60 11.53 -11.34
N LEU A 211 5.89 10.75 -10.30
CA LEU A 211 7.18 10.10 -10.12
C LEU A 211 7.31 8.83 -10.99
N PRO A 212 8.55 8.37 -11.27
CA PRO A 212 8.80 7.07 -11.89
C PRO A 212 8.16 5.91 -11.12
N ILE A 213 7.64 4.93 -11.87
CA ILE A 213 7.10 3.67 -11.37
C ILE A 213 7.50 2.59 -12.38
N THR A 214 8.36 1.65 -12.00
CA THR A 214 8.75 0.51 -12.83
C THR A 214 8.04 -0.80 -12.46
N ASP A 215 7.41 -0.88 -11.28
CA ASP A 215 6.69 -2.07 -10.83
C ASP A 215 5.37 -2.32 -11.61
N PRO A 216 5.22 -3.46 -12.33
CA PRO A 216 4.00 -3.86 -13.01
C PRO A 216 3.04 -4.67 -12.12
N SER A 217 3.35 -4.90 -10.84
CA SER A 217 2.56 -5.78 -9.97
C SER A 217 1.12 -5.30 -9.76
N ARG A 218 0.19 -6.26 -9.65
CA ARG A 218 -1.22 -5.99 -9.32
C ARG A 218 -1.54 -6.52 -7.94
N ALA A 219 -2.15 -5.68 -7.13
CA ALA A 219 -2.59 -6.03 -5.78
C ALA A 219 -3.83 -5.21 -5.37
N PRO A 220 -4.53 -5.62 -4.31
CA PRO A 220 -5.28 -4.67 -3.49
C PRO A 220 -4.34 -3.55 -3.02
N ARG A 221 -4.81 -2.32 -3.01
CA ARG A 221 -4.02 -1.13 -2.67
C ARG A 221 -4.83 -0.23 -1.74
N THR A 222 -4.16 0.37 -0.77
CA THR A 222 -4.63 1.56 -0.06
C THR A 222 -3.69 2.70 -0.39
N ALA A 223 -4.23 3.87 -0.72
CA ALA A 223 -3.43 5.02 -1.09
C ALA A 223 -4.12 6.31 -0.68
N VAL A 224 -3.33 7.38 -0.54
CA VAL A 224 -3.81 8.72 -0.19
C VAL A 224 -3.15 9.77 -1.05
N GLY A 225 -3.91 10.80 -1.41
CA GLY A 225 -3.43 12.00 -2.10
C GLY A 225 -4.20 13.23 -1.65
N GLN A 226 -3.65 14.41 -1.88
CA GLN A 226 -4.28 15.68 -1.54
C GLN A 226 -4.23 16.67 -2.70
N LYS A 227 -5.36 17.35 -2.94
CA LYS A 227 -5.54 18.41 -3.93
C LYS A 227 -5.07 19.77 -3.39
N ALA A 228 -4.70 20.69 -4.28
CA ALA A 228 -4.27 22.04 -3.92
C ALA A 228 -5.32 22.87 -3.15
N ASP A 229 -6.60 22.46 -3.17
CA ASP A 229 -7.70 23.07 -2.42
C ASP A 229 -7.94 22.45 -1.03
N GLY A 230 -6.98 21.65 -0.53
CA GLY A 230 -7.01 20.99 0.78
C GLY A 230 -7.70 19.63 0.79
N THR A 231 -8.52 19.29 -0.22
CA THR A 231 -9.29 18.04 -0.22
C THR A 231 -8.37 16.82 -0.25
N VAL A 232 -8.54 15.91 0.71
CA VAL A 232 -7.84 14.62 0.77
C VAL A 232 -8.68 13.56 0.06
N ILE A 233 -8.02 12.62 -0.59
CA ILE A 233 -8.62 11.49 -1.29
C ILE A 233 -7.94 10.21 -0.83
N PHE A 234 -8.68 9.32 -0.19
CA PHE A 234 -8.26 7.94 0.05
C PHE A 234 -8.79 7.05 -1.07
N ILE A 235 -7.95 6.18 -1.63
CA ILE A 235 -8.30 5.20 -2.67
C ILE A 235 -8.03 3.79 -2.13
N ILE A 236 -9.08 2.97 -2.02
CA ILE A 236 -8.98 1.56 -1.62
C ILE A 236 -9.46 0.69 -2.79
N ILE A 237 -8.59 -0.22 -3.21
CA ILE A 237 -8.80 -1.13 -4.33
C ILE A 237 -8.87 -2.56 -3.81
N ASP A 238 -9.98 -3.26 -4.06
CA ASP A 238 -10.11 -4.71 -3.83
C ASP A 238 -9.12 -5.47 -4.74
N GLY A 239 -8.73 -6.71 -4.41
CA GLY A 239 -7.82 -7.47 -5.27
C GLY A 239 -7.63 -8.93 -4.87
N ARG A 240 -6.87 -9.68 -5.68
CA ARG A 240 -6.64 -11.13 -5.53
C ARG A 240 -7.95 -11.96 -5.48
N GLN A 241 -9.04 -11.45 -6.07
CA GLN A 241 -10.39 -12.00 -6.01
C GLN A 241 -11.00 -12.10 -7.42
N ALA A 242 -12.07 -12.89 -7.59
CA ALA A 242 -12.71 -13.08 -8.89
C ALA A 242 -13.36 -11.79 -9.46
N HIS A 243 -13.77 -10.83 -8.61
CA HIS A 243 -14.36 -9.56 -9.04
C HIS A 243 -13.35 -8.41 -9.17
N SER A 244 -12.13 -8.59 -8.68
CA SER A 244 -11.04 -7.62 -8.73
C SER A 244 -9.68 -8.32 -8.63
N VAL A 245 -8.84 -8.19 -9.65
CA VAL A 245 -7.44 -8.68 -9.61
C VAL A 245 -6.59 -7.75 -8.74
N GLY A 246 -6.84 -6.45 -8.85
CA GLY A 246 -6.09 -5.38 -8.17
C GLY A 246 -5.39 -4.44 -9.14
N ALA A 247 -5.02 -3.26 -8.64
CA ALA A 247 -4.41 -2.19 -9.42
C ALA A 247 -2.87 -2.21 -9.34
N THR A 248 -2.23 -1.67 -10.39
CA THR A 248 -0.82 -1.30 -10.35
C THR A 248 -0.63 0.04 -9.64
N LEU A 249 0.58 0.32 -9.15
CA LEU A 249 0.92 1.63 -8.59
C LEU A 249 0.66 2.75 -9.62
N LYS A 250 0.92 2.48 -10.90
CA LYS A 250 0.75 3.43 -12.01
C LYS A 250 -0.72 3.75 -12.31
N GLU A 251 -1.62 2.78 -12.19
CA GLU A 251 -3.06 3.02 -12.34
C GLU A 251 -3.58 3.95 -11.23
N VAL A 252 -3.20 3.71 -9.98
CA VAL A 252 -3.61 4.54 -8.83
C VAL A 252 -2.97 5.94 -8.89
N GLN A 253 -1.69 6.06 -9.30
CA GLN A 253 -1.08 7.37 -9.60
C GLN A 253 -1.90 8.12 -10.67
N THR A 254 -2.38 7.42 -11.70
CA THR A 254 -3.17 8.04 -12.78
C THR A 254 -4.53 8.55 -12.29
N LEU A 255 -5.19 7.84 -11.37
CA LEU A 255 -6.40 8.33 -10.70
C LEU A 255 -6.14 9.64 -9.93
N PHE A 256 -5.07 9.68 -9.12
CA PHE A 256 -4.73 10.89 -8.36
C PHE A 256 -4.39 12.10 -9.25
N LEU A 257 -3.73 11.89 -10.40
CA LEU A 257 -3.50 12.95 -11.38
C LEU A 257 -4.81 13.46 -12.01
N GLN A 258 -5.76 12.57 -12.29
CA GLN A 258 -7.08 12.92 -12.84
C GLN A 258 -7.93 13.72 -11.84
N GLU A 259 -7.79 13.45 -10.55
CA GLU A 259 -8.42 14.20 -9.45
C GLU A 259 -7.70 15.53 -9.12
N GLY A 260 -6.50 15.77 -9.69
CA GLY A 260 -5.71 16.98 -9.44
C GLY A 260 -4.93 16.98 -8.11
N ALA A 261 -4.53 15.82 -7.61
CA ALA A 261 -3.71 15.71 -6.40
C ALA A 261 -2.27 16.22 -6.65
N VAL A 262 -1.76 17.07 -5.75
CA VAL A 262 -0.40 17.63 -5.81
C VAL A 262 0.64 16.78 -5.08
N ASN A 263 0.25 15.99 -4.09
CA ASN A 263 1.08 14.96 -3.47
C ASN A 263 0.25 13.69 -3.26
N ALA A 264 0.84 12.51 -3.48
CA ALA A 264 0.18 11.23 -3.29
C ALA A 264 1.16 10.06 -3.07
N GLY A 265 0.72 9.04 -2.35
CA GLY A 265 1.49 7.85 -1.97
C GLY A 265 0.61 6.74 -1.40
N PHE A 266 1.22 5.66 -0.92
CA PHE A 266 0.54 4.44 -0.50
C PHE A 266 0.52 4.24 1.02
N LEU A 267 -0.47 3.51 1.49
CA LEU A 267 -0.60 2.93 2.83
C LEU A 267 -0.64 1.40 2.71
N ASP A 268 -0.75 0.66 3.82
CA ASP A 268 -0.59 -0.81 3.77
C ASP A 268 -1.58 -1.48 2.80
N GLY A 269 -1.09 -2.53 2.14
CA GLY A 269 -1.70 -3.09 0.94
C GLY A 269 -2.31 -4.48 1.11
N GLY A 270 -2.76 -5.04 -0.01
CA GLY A 270 -3.03 -6.47 -0.10
C GLY A 270 -4.17 -6.94 0.81
N ALA A 271 -3.84 -7.73 1.82
CA ALA A 271 -4.86 -8.28 2.71
C ALA A 271 -5.45 -7.20 3.64
N SER A 272 -4.71 -6.13 3.90
CA SER A 272 -5.04 -5.04 4.83
C SER A 272 -5.84 -3.90 4.20
N SER A 273 -6.02 -3.89 2.87
CA SER A 273 -6.67 -2.79 2.16
C SER A 273 -8.18 -2.77 2.40
N GLU A 274 -8.62 -1.85 3.27
CA GLU A 274 -10.00 -1.80 3.74
C GLU A 274 -10.49 -0.37 4.04
N MET A 275 -11.78 -0.12 3.76
CA MET A 275 -12.47 1.16 3.97
C MET A 275 -13.77 0.91 4.75
N VAL A 276 -13.98 1.70 5.80
CA VAL A 276 -15.12 1.63 6.71
C VAL A 276 -15.85 2.98 6.71
N VAL A 277 -17.19 2.96 6.69
CA VAL A 277 -18.04 4.16 6.83
C VAL A 277 -19.24 3.82 7.71
N GLY A 278 -19.61 4.70 8.64
CA GLY A 278 -20.70 4.45 9.60
C GLY A 278 -20.48 3.23 10.51
N GLY A 279 -19.23 2.75 10.62
CA GLY A 279 -18.88 1.50 11.28
C GLY A 279 -19.10 0.23 10.45
N GLU A 280 -19.51 0.32 9.18
CA GLU A 280 -19.64 -0.80 8.25
C GLU A 280 -18.45 -0.89 7.30
N LEU A 281 -17.95 -2.11 7.07
CA LEU A 281 -16.91 -2.40 6.08
C LEU A 281 -17.53 -2.43 4.68
N ILE A 282 -17.17 -1.46 3.83
CA ILE A 282 -17.80 -1.26 2.52
C ILE A 282 -16.95 -1.76 1.33
N THR A 283 -15.73 -2.23 1.59
CA THR A 283 -14.82 -2.88 0.62
C THR A 283 -14.70 -4.38 0.90
N LYS A 284 -13.93 -5.13 0.10
CA LYS A 284 -13.76 -6.59 0.26
C LYS A 284 -12.27 -6.95 0.42
N PRO A 285 -11.73 -6.92 1.65
CA PRO A 285 -10.33 -7.22 1.93
C PRO A 285 -9.92 -8.59 1.36
N SER A 286 -8.68 -8.71 0.87
CA SER A 286 -8.22 -9.97 0.26
C SER A 286 -7.84 -11.05 1.30
N SER A 287 -8.05 -10.78 2.59
CA SER A 287 -7.88 -11.73 3.69
C SER A 287 -8.98 -12.80 3.65
N ARG A 288 -8.57 -14.06 3.84
CA ARG A 288 -9.47 -15.23 3.89
C ARG A 288 -10.39 -15.27 5.11
N TYR A 289 -10.15 -14.43 6.12
CA TYR A 289 -10.94 -14.33 7.36
C TYR A 289 -11.78 -13.03 7.40
N GLY A 290 -11.81 -12.27 6.30
CA GLY A 290 -12.37 -10.92 6.26
C GLY A 290 -11.41 -9.89 6.86
N GLU A 291 -11.97 -8.81 7.39
CA GLU A 291 -11.29 -7.64 7.98
C GLU A 291 -10.08 -8.00 8.87
N ARG A 292 -8.99 -7.25 8.74
CA ARG A 292 -7.75 -7.54 9.47
C ARG A 292 -7.68 -6.89 10.84
N ARG A 293 -6.81 -7.43 11.69
CA ARG A 293 -6.27 -6.76 12.87
C ARG A 293 -5.07 -5.94 12.45
N LEU A 294 -5.05 -4.66 12.78
CA LEU A 294 -4.05 -3.70 12.33
C LEU A 294 -3.59 -2.80 13.50
N PRO A 295 -2.35 -2.27 13.47
CA PRO A 295 -1.84 -1.41 14.55
C PRO A 295 -2.17 0.08 14.33
N SER A 296 -2.57 0.48 13.12
CA SER A 296 -2.96 1.87 12.83
C SER A 296 -4.04 1.96 11.77
N ALA A 297 -4.90 2.96 11.92
CA ALA A 297 -5.89 3.37 10.93
C ALA A 297 -5.97 4.90 10.86
N PHE A 298 -6.16 5.46 9.66
CA PHE A 298 -6.55 6.86 9.49
C PHE A 298 -8.06 6.95 9.60
N LEU A 299 -8.55 7.57 10.66
CA LEU A 299 -9.98 7.72 10.98
C LEU A 299 -10.40 9.19 10.83
N VAL A 300 -11.67 9.40 10.49
CA VAL A 300 -12.25 10.73 10.22
C VAL A 300 -13.28 11.07 11.30
N TYR A 301 -13.16 12.25 11.89
CA TYR A 301 -14.01 12.75 12.97
C TYR A 301 -14.49 14.17 12.69
N ASP A 302 -15.74 14.51 13.01
CA ASP A 302 -16.12 15.93 13.01
C ASP A 302 -15.38 16.73 14.11
N ARG A 303 -15.18 16.11 15.27
CA ARG A 303 -14.53 16.68 16.47
C ARG A 303 -13.29 15.89 16.91
N PRO A 304 -12.20 15.90 16.12
CA PRO A 304 -10.98 15.14 16.38
C PRO A 304 -10.28 15.53 17.69
N GLU A 305 -10.54 16.72 18.23
CA GLU A 305 -9.94 17.21 19.49
C GLU A 305 -10.39 16.43 20.73
N GLU A 306 -11.53 15.75 20.69
CA GLU A 306 -12.07 14.98 21.82
C GLU A 306 -11.52 13.54 21.89
N VAL A 307 -10.91 13.05 20.81
CA VAL A 307 -10.36 11.70 20.69
C VAL A 307 -8.83 11.69 20.69
N ARG A 308 -8.24 10.65 21.30
CA ARG A 308 -6.79 10.43 21.38
C ARG A 308 -6.48 8.95 21.14
N ALA A 309 -5.39 8.68 20.41
CA ALA A 309 -4.83 7.33 20.31
C ALA A 309 -4.37 6.83 21.68
N LEU A 310 -4.43 5.51 21.89
CA LEU A 310 -3.92 4.87 23.10
C LEU A 310 -2.46 4.47 22.91
N ARG A 311 -1.64 4.73 23.93
CA ARG A 311 -0.20 4.45 23.96
C ARG A 311 0.09 2.98 24.30
N VAL A 312 -0.47 2.07 23.50
CA VAL A 312 -0.49 0.61 23.79
C VAL A 312 0.86 -0.10 23.71
N TRP A 313 1.92 0.59 23.29
CA TRP A 313 3.31 0.07 23.28
C TRP A 313 4.20 0.65 24.40
N ASP A 314 3.70 1.60 25.21
CA ASP A 314 4.48 2.17 26.32
C ASP A 314 4.85 1.05 27.33
N GLY A 315 6.15 0.90 27.60
CA GLY A 315 6.67 -0.12 28.52
C GLY A 315 6.80 -1.54 27.91
N ILE A 316 6.77 -1.69 26.58
CA ILE A 316 6.95 -2.97 25.89
C ILE A 316 8.31 -3.03 25.19
N ASP A 317 9.32 -3.58 25.87
CA ASP A 317 10.69 -3.72 25.35
C ASP A 317 10.82 -4.67 24.15
N LYS A 318 9.86 -5.60 23.99
CA LYS A 318 9.82 -6.56 22.88
C LYS A 318 8.38 -6.81 22.45
N ILE A 319 8.09 -6.48 21.20
CA ILE A 319 6.80 -6.77 20.58
C ILE A 319 6.85 -8.16 19.92
N ASP A 320 5.78 -8.94 20.11
CA ASP A 320 5.53 -10.18 19.38
C ASP A 320 4.57 -9.90 18.21
N ALA A 321 4.88 -10.42 17.03
CA ALA A 321 4.03 -10.36 15.85
C ALA A 321 3.03 -11.53 15.77
N GLY A 322 3.16 -12.53 16.65
CA GLY A 322 2.32 -13.74 16.69
C GLY A 322 2.47 -14.60 15.43
N GLY A 323 1.41 -15.33 15.07
CA GLY A 323 1.34 -16.06 13.80
C GLY A 323 0.37 -17.24 13.80
N ALA A 324 0.58 -18.17 12.86
CA ALA A 324 -0.26 -19.35 12.65
C ALA A 324 -0.38 -20.29 13.88
N HIS A 325 0.48 -20.15 14.88
CA HIS A 325 0.53 -21.05 16.03
C HIS A 325 -0.22 -20.52 17.27
N ASP A 326 -0.54 -19.23 17.31
CA ASP A 326 -1.18 -18.56 18.46
C ASP A 326 -2.57 -17.97 18.17
N HIS A 327 -2.86 -17.52 16.93
CA HIS A 327 -4.07 -16.77 16.64
C HIS A 327 -5.37 -17.57 16.97
N PRO A 328 -6.22 -17.14 17.93
CA PRO A 328 -7.32 -17.96 18.43
C PRO A 328 -8.36 -18.38 17.38
N GLU A 329 -8.72 -17.48 16.46
CA GLU A 329 -9.67 -17.79 15.36
C GLU A 329 -9.07 -18.80 14.36
N PHE A 330 -7.75 -18.78 14.16
CA PHE A 330 -7.06 -19.78 13.34
C PHE A 330 -7.06 -21.14 14.02
N LEU A 331 -6.75 -21.17 15.33
CA LEU A 331 -6.79 -22.40 16.13
C LEU A 331 -8.21 -22.99 16.17
N GLN A 332 -9.25 -22.16 16.22
CA GLN A 332 -10.65 -22.57 16.08
C GLN A 332 -10.97 -23.13 14.69
N GLU A 333 -10.63 -22.42 13.59
CA GLU A 333 -10.86 -22.92 12.22
C GLU A 333 -10.08 -24.23 11.96
N GLN A 334 -8.87 -24.39 12.51
CA GLN A 334 -8.10 -25.62 12.41
C GLN A 334 -8.67 -26.74 13.28
N ALA A 335 -9.22 -26.45 14.47
CA ALA A 335 -9.94 -27.42 15.29
C ALA A 335 -11.23 -27.88 14.60
N GLU A 336 -11.97 -26.97 13.97
CA GLU A 336 -13.12 -27.30 13.12
C GLU A 336 -12.73 -28.16 11.93
N LYS A 337 -11.68 -27.82 11.19
CA LYS A 337 -11.19 -28.63 10.04
C LYS A 337 -10.76 -30.01 10.48
N LYS A 338 -9.98 -30.13 11.57
CA LYS A 338 -9.58 -31.42 12.15
C LYS A 338 -10.80 -32.24 12.58
N THR A 339 -11.83 -31.60 13.14
CA THR A 339 -13.10 -32.25 13.50
C THR A 339 -13.87 -32.70 12.26
N LYS A 340 -13.99 -31.85 11.23
CA LYS A 340 -14.64 -32.16 9.94
C LYS A 340 -13.92 -33.29 9.19
N GLN A 341 -12.58 -33.35 9.23
CA GLN A 341 -11.78 -34.46 8.70
C GLN A 341 -11.92 -35.75 9.52
N LYS A 342 -11.94 -35.66 10.86
CA LYS A 342 -12.11 -36.81 11.76
C LYS A 342 -13.52 -37.42 11.66
N ASN A 343 -14.53 -36.59 11.41
CA ASN A 343 -15.92 -37.00 11.24
C ASN A 343 -16.26 -37.44 9.80
N ASN A 344 -15.36 -37.22 8.84
CA ASN A 344 -15.52 -37.68 7.46
C ASN A 344 -14.16 -38.13 6.88
N PRO A 345 -13.64 -39.30 7.30
CA PRO A 345 -12.31 -39.77 6.92
C PRO A 345 -12.28 -40.18 5.44
N THR A 346 -11.72 -39.31 4.59
CA THR A 346 -11.52 -39.61 3.17
C THR A 346 -10.53 -40.75 3.00
N THR A 347 -11.04 -41.97 2.75
CA THR A 347 -10.24 -43.12 2.33
C THR A 347 -9.38 -42.73 1.11
N PRO A 348 -8.08 -43.07 1.08
CA PRO A 348 -7.26 -42.89 -0.12
C PRO A 348 -7.82 -43.72 -1.28
N GLY A 349 -8.58 -43.06 -2.16
CA GLY A 349 -9.17 -43.71 -3.34
C GLY A 349 -8.07 -44.30 -4.22
N LYS A 350 -8.23 -45.56 -4.63
CA LYS A 350 -7.30 -46.21 -5.56
C LYS A 350 -7.13 -45.34 -6.82
N ARG A 351 -5.88 -45.05 -7.16
CA ARG A 351 -5.53 -44.46 -8.46
C ARG A 351 -5.71 -45.53 -9.53
N GLU A 352 -6.89 -45.59 -10.15
CA GLU A 352 -7.09 -46.46 -11.31
C GLU A 352 -6.17 -46.02 -12.45
N THR A 353 -5.31 -46.95 -12.89
CA THR A 353 -4.36 -46.74 -13.97
C THR A 353 -5.01 -47.14 -15.28
N THR A 354 -5.69 -46.21 -15.95
CA THR A 354 -6.04 -46.37 -17.36
C THR A 354 -4.77 -46.23 -18.20
N ALA A 355 -4.46 -47.27 -18.99
CA ALA A 355 -3.36 -47.22 -19.95
C ALA A 355 -3.78 -46.41 -21.21
N PRO A 356 -2.83 -45.78 -21.91
CA PRO A 356 -3.13 -45.09 -23.17
C PRO A 356 -3.15 -46.08 -24.33
N ASP A 357 -4.32 -46.34 -24.90
CA ASP A 357 -4.44 -47.07 -26.17
C ASP A 357 -3.87 -46.25 -27.35
N GLY A 358 -3.24 -46.94 -28.29
CA GLY A 358 -2.57 -46.35 -29.44
C GLY A 358 -3.52 -45.98 -30.60
N PRO A 359 -3.03 -45.21 -31.60
CA PRO A 359 -3.84 -44.74 -32.71
C PRO A 359 -4.12 -45.85 -33.74
N ALA A 360 -5.37 -45.97 -34.18
CA ALA A 360 -5.79 -46.81 -35.30
C ALA A 360 -6.08 -45.98 -36.56
N VAL A 361 -5.71 -46.52 -37.72
CA VAL A 361 -5.82 -45.89 -39.06
C VAL A 361 -7.16 -46.30 -39.71
N PRO A 362 -7.84 -45.45 -40.51
CA PRO A 362 -9.27 -45.61 -40.81
C PRO A 362 -9.61 -46.47 -42.03
N SER A 363 -10.85 -46.97 -42.08
CA SER A 363 -11.43 -47.66 -43.24
C SER A 363 -12.84 -47.18 -43.62
N THR A 364 -12.94 -46.59 -44.80
CA THR A 364 -14.08 -46.50 -45.75
C THR A 364 -15.41 -47.22 -45.42
N GLY A 365 -16.55 -46.51 -45.55
CA GLY A 365 -17.91 -47.10 -45.59
C GLY A 365 -19.00 -46.10 -46.02
N SER A 366 -19.60 -46.32 -47.21
CA SER A 366 -20.46 -45.34 -47.93
C SER A 366 -21.93 -45.23 -47.45
N SER A 367 -22.62 -44.15 -47.90
CA SER A 367 -24.09 -43.96 -48.00
C SER A 367 -24.90 -43.72 -46.69
N ALA A 368 -26.04 -43.00 -46.67
CA ALA A 368 -26.63 -41.99 -47.59
C ALA A 368 -27.84 -41.27 -46.91
N THR A 369 -28.43 -40.29 -47.62
CA THR A 369 -29.80 -39.73 -47.46
C THR A 369 -30.13 -38.77 -46.27
N LYS A 370 -30.58 -37.57 -46.65
CA LYS A 370 -31.51 -36.65 -45.95
C LYS A 370 -32.95 -36.94 -46.50
N PRO A 371 -34.06 -36.26 -46.10
CA PRO A 371 -34.36 -35.40 -44.94
C PRO A 371 -35.68 -35.82 -44.22
N ALA A 372 -36.18 -35.03 -43.22
CA ALA A 372 -37.60 -34.62 -43.06
C ALA A 372 -37.94 -33.97 -41.67
N VAL A 373 -38.74 -32.88 -41.70
CA VAL A 373 -40.03 -32.64 -40.97
C VAL A 373 -40.09 -33.01 -39.47
N THR A 374 -40.06 -32.07 -38.50
CA THR A 374 -41.18 -31.26 -37.92
C THR A 374 -42.35 -32.10 -37.33
N ASN A 375 -43.10 -31.70 -36.28
CA ASN A 375 -43.78 -30.41 -36.06
C ASN A 375 -44.44 -30.31 -34.65
N LYS A 376 -45.13 -29.18 -34.36
CA LYS A 376 -46.01 -28.86 -33.21
C LYS A 376 -45.33 -28.58 -31.85
N SER A 377 -45.84 -27.71 -30.96
CA SER A 377 -47.03 -26.82 -31.00
C SER A 377 -46.75 -25.57 -30.11
N SER A 378 -47.01 -24.32 -30.53
CA SER A 378 -48.29 -23.56 -30.42
C SER A 378 -48.85 -23.47 -28.99
N ALA A 379 -49.22 -22.32 -28.41
CA ALA A 379 -49.13 -20.91 -28.80
C ALA A 379 -49.16 -20.06 -27.49
N GLU A 380 -49.71 -18.85 -27.26
CA GLU A 380 -50.42 -17.73 -27.95
C GLU A 380 -50.44 -16.57 -26.90
N THR A 381 -50.56 -15.25 -27.09
CA THR A 381 -50.56 -14.23 -28.19
C THR A 381 -50.10 -12.89 -27.52
N ASN A 382 -50.16 -11.64 -28.04
CA ASN A 382 -50.66 -11.04 -29.28
C ASN A 382 -49.82 -9.81 -29.70
N LYS A 383 -49.98 -9.35 -30.95
CA LYS A 383 -49.27 -8.21 -31.55
C LYS A 383 -50.17 -7.53 -32.58
N LYS A 384 -50.17 -6.20 -32.72
CA LYS A 384 -50.51 -5.44 -33.96
C LYS A 384 -49.89 -4.02 -33.84
N GLU A 385 -49.05 -3.54 -34.76
CA GLU A 385 -49.27 -3.13 -36.16
C GLU A 385 -49.89 -1.72 -36.31
N SER A 386 -49.67 -0.95 -37.39
CA SER A 386 -48.61 -0.90 -38.43
C SER A 386 -49.01 0.18 -39.47
N THR A 387 -48.08 0.91 -40.09
CA THR A 387 -48.22 1.35 -41.50
C THR A 387 -46.92 1.93 -42.11
N ALA A 388 -46.81 1.79 -43.42
CA ALA A 388 -45.85 2.38 -44.39
C ALA A 388 -46.61 2.44 -45.76
N PRO A 389 -46.05 2.74 -46.97
CA PRO A 389 -44.64 2.95 -47.38
C PRO A 389 -44.38 4.01 -48.52
N LYS A 390 -43.16 4.02 -49.11
CA LYS A 390 -42.74 4.56 -50.46
C LYS A 390 -42.72 6.11 -50.68
N THR A 391 -41.94 6.74 -51.59
CA THR A 391 -40.66 6.44 -52.34
C THR A 391 -40.05 7.73 -52.95
N VAL A 392 -38.73 7.94 -52.80
CA VAL A 392 -37.66 8.39 -53.76
C VAL A 392 -38.12 9.01 -55.12
N PRO A 393 -37.62 10.19 -55.62
CA PRO A 393 -36.18 10.37 -55.95
C PRO A 393 -35.49 11.77 -55.87
N THR A 394 -34.15 11.70 -55.75
CA THR A 394 -33.05 12.57 -56.29
C THR A 394 -33.11 14.10 -56.34
N ASP A 395 -32.07 14.75 -55.78
CA ASP A 395 -30.99 15.34 -56.61
C ASP A 395 -29.61 15.27 -55.88
N ALA A 396 -28.52 15.62 -56.56
CA ALA A 396 -27.12 15.63 -56.10
C ALA A 396 -26.71 17.00 -55.46
N SER A 397 -25.50 17.26 -54.95
CA SER A 397 -24.18 16.63 -55.15
C SER A 397 -23.22 16.75 -53.95
N GLU A 398 -22.06 16.08 -54.02
CA GLU A 398 -20.98 16.12 -53.02
C GLU A 398 -20.17 17.43 -53.06
N GLU A 399 -19.42 17.73 -52.00
CA GLU A 399 -18.11 18.38 -52.14
C GLU A 399 -17.08 17.87 -51.11
N LYS A 400 -15.81 17.82 -51.51
CA LYS A 400 -14.65 17.38 -50.69
C LYS A 400 -13.48 18.34 -50.90
N SER A 401 -12.76 18.59 -49.81
CA SER A 401 -11.30 18.80 -49.73
C SER A 401 -10.49 18.73 -51.04
N SER A 402 -9.86 19.84 -51.43
CA SER A 402 -8.56 19.86 -52.12
C SER A 402 -7.83 21.20 -51.90
N THR A 403 -6.62 21.35 -52.47
CA THR A 403 -5.60 22.36 -52.15
C THR A 403 -4.95 22.95 -53.41
N ASP A 404 -4.47 24.20 -53.34
CA ASP A 404 -3.33 24.76 -54.10
C ASP A 404 -2.72 25.90 -53.23
N ALA A 405 -1.41 26.21 -53.17
CA ALA A 405 -0.34 26.38 -54.17
C ALA A 405 -0.48 27.70 -54.98
N ALA A 406 0.56 28.51 -55.28
CA ALA A 406 2.01 28.23 -55.34
C ALA A 406 2.92 29.50 -55.36
N THR A 407 4.21 29.35 -54.98
CA THR A 407 5.43 30.14 -55.43
C THR A 407 5.51 31.66 -55.14
N GLN A 408 6.66 32.34 -54.95
CA GLN A 408 8.10 32.07 -55.26
C GLN A 408 9.06 32.41 -54.09
N ALA A 409 10.34 32.00 -54.24
CA ALA A 409 11.49 32.33 -53.38
C ALA A 409 12.55 33.17 -54.14
N PRO A 410 13.70 33.54 -53.53
CA PRO A 410 14.90 32.75 -53.84
C PRO A 410 15.91 32.52 -52.68
N SER A 411 16.91 31.68 -52.99
CA SER A 411 18.04 31.15 -52.19
C SER A 411 19.04 32.16 -51.60
N GLY A 412 19.88 31.74 -50.62
CA GLY A 412 21.10 32.50 -50.27
C GLY A 412 22.06 31.97 -49.18
N SER A 413 22.81 30.90 -49.45
CA SER A 413 24.08 30.44 -48.82
C SER A 413 24.88 31.34 -47.83
N LYS A 414 25.14 30.80 -46.62
CA LYS A 414 26.40 30.81 -45.80
C LYS A 414 27.03 32.12 -45.24
N THR A 415 27.84 31.87 -44.19
CA THR A 415 29.08 32.56 -43.74
C THR A 415 29.01 33.78 -42.81
N VAL A 416 29.98 33.82 -41.89
CA VAL A 416 30.22 34.84 -40.84
C VAL A 416 31.27 35.85 -41.32
N PRO A 417 31.05 37.16 -41.09
CA PRO A 417 31.96 37.99 -40.28
C PRO A 417 31.19 38.69 -39.13
N ALA A 418 31.69 38.83 -37.90
CA ALA A 418 32.86 39.56 -37.38
C ALA A 418 32.49 40.93 -36.75
N LYS A 419 33.33 41.43 -35.84
CA LYS A 419 33.14 42.58 -34.93
C LYS A 419 33.53 43.93 -35.59
N PRO A 420 33.18 45.10 -34.99
CA PRO A 420 34.03 45.80 -33.99
C PRO A 420 33.27 46.07 -32.65
N ASP A 421 33.85 46.19 -31.45
CA ASP A 421 34.90 47.10 -30.91
C ASP A 421 34.36 48.56 -30.78
N GLY A 422 34.50 49.31 -29.68
CA GLY A 422 35.04 49.11 -28.30
C GLY A 422 34.60 50.31 -27.42
N ASP A 423 34.88 50.45 -26.12
CA ASP A 423 35.55 49.56 -25.13
C ASP A 423 34.89 49.79 -23.72
N ASP A 424 35.45 49.92 -22.50
CA ASP A 424 36.81 50.03 -21.90
C ASP A 424 36.82 49.36 -20.49
N THR A 425 38.02 48.99 -20.04
CA THR A 425 38.58 48.44 -18.77
C THR A 425 37.80 48.53 -17.43
N THR A 426 38.18 47.86 -16.31
CA THR A 426 39.34 47.03 -15.88
C THR A 426 38.84 45.96 -14.85
N GLN A 427 39.57 44.99 -14.28
CA GLN A 427 41.00 44.61 -14.24
C GLN A 427 41.16 43.07 -14.12
N ASN A 428 42.42 42.58 -14.10
CA ASN A 428 42.79 41.16 -14.11
C ASN A 428 43.26 40.63 -12.75
N ASN A 429 43.28 39.30 -12.58
CA ASN A 429 44.56 38.57 -12.58
C ASN A 429 44.42 37.07 -12.90
N ASP A 430 45.46 36.52 -13.54
CA ASP A 430 45.50 35.22 -14.23
C ASP A 430 46.04 34.06 -13.37
N MET A 431 45.67 32.81 -13.70
CA MET A 431 46.58 31.91 -14.46
C MET A 431 45.95 30.56 -14.88
N LYS A 432 46.48 30.01 -15.98
CA LYS A 432 46.10 28.74 -16.66
C LYS A 432 46.85 27.56 -16.01
N ALA A 433 46.24 26.41 -15.68
CA ALA A 433 45.57 25.40 -16.52
C ALA A 433 46.51 24.52 -17.37
N ASN A 434 46.50 23.19 -17.14
CA ASN A 434 46.78 22.16 -18.15
C ASN A 434 46.15 20.79 -17.78
N THR A 435 46.32 19.75 -18.61
CA THR A 435 45.41 18.59 -18.73
C THR A 435 45.82 17.23 -18.10
N LYS A 436 44.80 16.35 -17.99
CA LYS A 436 44.73 14.90 -17.67
C LYS A 436 45.76 13.98 -18.41
N PRO A 437 45.93 12.67 -18.09
CA PRO A 437 45.05 11.76 -17.30
C PRO A 437 45.71 10.78 -16.29
N ASN A 438 44.87 9.89 -15.72
CA ASN A 438 45.14 8.63 -14.98
C ASN A 438 45.42 8.67 -13.46
N ALA A 439 45.18 7.52 -12.81
CA ALA A 439 45.04 7.25 -11.37
C ALA A 439 45.58 5.82 -11.07
N PRO A 440 45.42 5.19 -9.87
CA PRO A 440 44.92 5.65 -8.56
C PRO A 440 45.87 5.31 -7.37
N LEU A 441 45.45 5.58 -6.12
CA LEU A 441 45.80 4.98 -4.80
C LEU A 441 45.82 6.05 -3.67
N PRO A 442 45.78 5.69 -2.37
CA PRO A 442 45.31 4.45 -1.73
C PRO A 442 44.13 4.69 -0.75
N GLY A 443 43.59 3.61 -0.17
CA GLY A 443 42.60 3.69 0.92
C GLY A 443 42.92 2.73 2.07
N ALA A 444 42.51 3.07 3.29
CA ALA A 444 42.64 2.26 4.50
C ALA A 444 41.70 2.78 5.62
N PRO A 445 41.33 1.97 6.62
CA PRO A 445 41.09 0.53 6.57
C PRO A 445 39.69 0.16 7.11
N SER A 446 39.11 -0.95 6.64
CA SER A 446 37.92 -1.54 7.25
C SER A 446 38.32 -2.65 8.23
N THR A 447 37.79 -2.62 9.45
CA THR A 447 37.98 -3.69 10.44
C THR A 447 37.04 -4.85 10.17
N SER A 448 37.57 -6.01 9.81
CA SER A 448 36.85 -7.28 9.81
C SER A 448 37.51 -8.26 10.77
N SER A 449 36.70 -9.12 11.38
CA SER A 449 37.18 -10.21 12.24
C SER A 449 36.29 -11.42 12.03
N ALA A 450 36.62 -12.20 11.01
CA ALA A 450 36.13 -13.57 10.88
C ALA A 450 37.12 -14.49 11.61
N ASN A 451 36.62 -15.48 12.32
CA ASN A 451 37.43 -16.61 12.76
C ASN A 451 36.66 -17.90 12.45
N ILE A 452 37.27 -18.80 11.67
CA ILE A 452 36.72 -20.11 11.35
C ILE A 452 37.52 -21.14 12.12
N GLN A 453 36.84 -22.04 12.82
CA GLN A 453 37.42 -23.34 13.12
C GLN A 453 36.40 -24.47 13.00
N ASP A 454 36.92 -25.61 12.59
CA ASP A 454 36.26 -26.81 12.08
C ASP A 454 35.64 -27.67 13.20
N GLY A 455 34.80 -28.67 12.87
CA GLY A 455 34.47 -29.74 13.85
C GLY A 455 33.06 -30.34 13.84
N GLY A 456 32.72 -31.10 12.79
CA GLY A 456 31.94 -32.37 12.81
C GLY A 456 30.69 -32.58 13.70
N SER A 457 29.57 -32.95 13.07
CA SER A 457 28.44 -33.66 13.71
C SER A 457 28.84 -35.07 14.20
N PRO A 458 28.09 -35.63 15.16
CA PRO A 458 27.24 -36.78 14.78
C PRO A 458 25.83 -36.76 15.39
N THR A 459 25.00 -37.72 14.97
CA THR A 459 23.62 -37.96 15.43
C THR A 459 23.53 -39.18 16.37
N SER A 460 22.30 -39.54 16.78
CA SER A 460 21.95 -40.51 17.84
C SER A 460 22.22 -40.00 19.27
N GLY A 461 21.57 -40.51 20.32
CA GLY A 461 20.46 -41.48 20.39
C GLY A 461 19.88 -41.48 21.81
N GLY A 462 18.56 -41.60 21.98
CA GLY A 462 17.91 -41.34 23.27
C GLY A 462 17.84 -42.55 24.21
N SER A 463 17.88 -42.29 25.53
CA SER A 463 17.20 -43.12 26.54
C SER A 463 17.05 -42.39 27.88
N THR A 464 16.02 -42.79 28.63
CA THR A 464 15.63 -42.28 29.95
C THR A 464 16.48 -42.85 31.09
N VAL A 465 16.82 -42.02 32.09
CA VAL A 465 16.93 -42.45 33.50
C VAL A 465 16.36 -41.33 34.39
N GLN A 466 15.53 -41.70 35.37
CA GLN A 466 15.16 -40.81 36.48
C GLN A 466 16.19 -40.92 37.60
N MET A 467 16.47 -39.84 38.33
CA MET A 467 16.58 -39.89 39.80
C MET A 467 16.15 -38.56 40.42
N ARG A 468 15.73 -38.64 41.68
CA ARG A 468 15.52 -37.50 42.58
C ARG A 468 16.81 -37.31 43.38
N ASP A 469 17.15 -36.10 43.82
CA ASP A 469 16.85 -35.77 45.21
C ASP A 469 16.97 -34.28 45.59
N THR A 470 16.57 -34.01 46.83
CA THR A 470 16.45 -32.70 47.49
C THR A 470 17.70 -31.81 47.49
N SER A 471 17.50 -30.50 47.38
CA SER A 471 17.77 -29.56 48.49
C SER A 471 17.32 -28.12 48.18
N THR A 472 16.97 -27.37 49.23
CA THR A 472 16.66 -25.93 49.19
C THR A 472 17.63 -25.20 50.11
N PRO A 473 18.07 -23.99 49.76
CA PRO A 473 18.16 -22.95 50.80
C PRO A 473 17.59 -21.58 50.38
N ALA A 474 16.81 -21.01 51.32
CA ALA A 474 16.53 -19.61 51.62
C ALA A 474 16.77 -18.49 50.57
N ALA A 475 15.72 -17.68 50.34
CA ALA A 475 15.81 -16.35 49.76
C ALA A 475 15.99 -15.24 50.84
N PRO A 476 16.59 -14.08 50.51
CA PRO A 476 16.59 -12.90 51.37
C PRO A 476 15.42 -11.93 51.07
N LYS A 477 14.47 -11.89 52.02
CA LYS A 477 13.57 -10.78 52.42
C LYS A 477 13.10 -9.71 51.41
N GLN A 478 11.78 -9.54 51.36
CA GLN A 478 11.06 -8.38 50.81
C GLN A 478 11.34 -7.07 51.57
N ALA A 479 11.06 -5.93 50.93
CA ALA A 479 10.85 -4.63 51.58
C ALA A 479 9.65 -3.91 50.94
N ALA A 480 8.67 -3.50 51.75
CA ALA A 480 7.48 -2.72 51.38
C ALA A 480 6.73 -2.27 52.65
N PRO A 481 5.78 -1.30 52.60
CA PRO A 481 5.59 -0.22 51.63
C PRO A 481 5.73 1.18 52.28
N LEU A 482 5.54 2.27 51.51
CA LEU A 482 5.40 3.64 52.06
C LEU A 482 4.25 4.41 51.38
N THR A 483 3.23 4.77 52.17
CA THR A 483 2.17 5.81 52.00
C THR A 483 1.12 5.60 53.11
N PRO A 484 0.20 6.53 53.42
CA PRO A 484 -0.10 7.83 52.79
C PRO A 484 0.13 9.06 53.70
N GLY A 485 -0.03 10.28 53.15
CA GLY A 485 0.06 11.53 53.92
C GLY A 485 -0.50 12.76 53.19
N THR A 486 -1.78 13.06 53.41
CA THR A 486 -2.55 14.22 52.92
C THR A 486 -3.62 14.49 54.00
N PRO A 487 -3.87 15.72 54.51
CA PRO A 487 -4.19 16.88 53.67
C PRO A 487 -3.69 18.28 54.14
N ALA A 488 -3.58 19.20 53.18
CA ALA A 488 -3.76 20.64 53.40
C ALA A 488 -4.21 21.36 52.12
N ALA A 489 -5.34 22.06 52.22
CA ALA A 489 -5.74 23.21 51.38
C ALA A 489 -5.81 24.43 52.35
N PRO A 490 -5.83 25.71 51.92
CA PRO A 490 -6.31 26.19 50.62
C PRO A 490 -5.52 27.37 49.99
N THR A 491 -5.93 27.83 48.80
CA THR A 491 -6.43 29.21 48.56
C THR A 491 -6.90 29.38 47.10
N VAL A 492 -7.83 30.30 46.87
CA VAL A 492 -8.36 30.66 45.54
C VAL A 492 -8.12 32.16 45.32
N PRO A 493 -7.53 32.60 44.19
CA PRO A 493 -7.46 34.01 43.84
C PRO A 493 -8.86 34.55 43.47
N ALA A 494 -9.27 35.67 44.06
CA ALA A 494 -10.54 36.31 43.74
C ALA A 494 -10.47 37.10 42.43
N ALA A 495 -11.58 37.17 41.70
CA ALA A 495 -11.73 38.04 40.53
C ALA A 495 -11.87 39.52 40.95
N PRO A 496 -11.35 40.49 40.17
CA PRO A 496 -11.54 41.90 40.43
C PRO A 496 -12.99 42.32 40.17
N GLY A 497 -13.63 42.93 41.19
CA GLY A 497 -14.97 43.52 41.05
C GLY A 497 -14.94 44.83 40.25
N SER A 498 -16.08 45.18 39.66
CA SER A 498 -16.25 46.45 38.96
C SER A 498 -16.30 47.63 39.93
N VAL A 499 -15.69 48.74 39.52
CA VAL A 499 -15.94 50.07 40.10
C VAL A 499 -16.72 50.86 39.07
N GLY A 500 -17.93 51.30 39.43
CA GLY A 500 -18.72 52.21 38.61
C GLY A 500 -18.50 53.65 39.04
N ASN A 501 -18.35 54.55 38.08
CA ASN A 501 -18.57 55.99 38.21
C ASN A 501 -18.80 56.59 36.81
#